data_AF-A0A2D6JZK7-F1
#
_entry.id   AF-A0A2D6JZK7-F1
#
_cell.length_a   1.000
_cell.length_b   1.000
_cell.length_c   1.000
_cell.angle_alpha   90.00
_cell.angle_beta   90.00
_cell.angle_gamma   90.00
#
_symmetry.space_group_name_H-M   'P 1'
#
loop_
_entity.id
_entity.type
_entity.pdbx_description
1 polymer ?
#
loop_
_entity_poly.entity_id
_entity_poly.type
_entity_poly.pdbx_seq_one_letter_code
_entity_poly.pdbx_strand_id
1 'polypeptide(L)' 'MKEYLSDLDIQALIDDELSPREAEHVHALIQQQEWAQQRYEELKEQKKLLKNYYQKIQH' A
#
# COMPACT_ATOMS: atom_id res chain seq x y z
N MET A 1 13.63 8.63 -17.54
CA MET A 1 12.64 7.53 -17.68
C MET A 1 11.55 7.80 -16.68
N LYS A 2 10.27 7.64 -17.05
CA LYS A 2 9.17 7.73 -16.09
C LYS A 2 9.11 6.37 -15.40
N GLU A 3 9.48 6.31 -14.13
CA GLU A 3 9.41 5.08 -13.35
C GLU A 3 7.95 4.66 -13.21
N TYR A 4 7.68 3.38 -13.46
CA TYR A 4 6.33 2.84 -13.43
C TYR A 4 6.04 2.29 -12.04
N LEU A 5 4.95 2.77 -11.45
CA LEU A 5 4.42 2.29 -10.19
C LEU A 5 3.18 1.44 -10.51
N SER A 6 3.14 0.20 -10.02
CA SER A 6 2.00 -0.70 -10.19
C SER A 6 1.16 -0.80 -8.91
N ASP A 7 -0.07 -1.32 -9.04
CA ASP A 7 -0.94 -1.58 -7.87
C ASP A 7 -0.32 -2.60 -6.91
N LEU A 8 0.46 -3.56 -7.43
CA LEU A 8 1.14 -4.58 -6.63
C LEU A 8 2.25 -3.98 -5.76
N ASP A 9 2.96 -2.96 -6.26
CA ASP A 9 3.99 -2.28 -5.48
C ASP A 9 3.37 -1.57 -4.27
N ILE A 10 2.22 -0.92 -4.47
CA ILE A 10 1.46 -0.24 -3.41
C ILE A 10 0.94 -1.27 -2.40
N GLN A 11 0.42 -2.41 -2.88
CA GLN A 11 -0.05 -3.50 -2.02
C GLN A 11 1.09 -4.09 -1.18
N ALA A 12 2.23 -4.40 -1.80
CA ALA A 12 3.40 -4.94 -1.11
C ALA A 12 3.96 -3.98 -0.05
N LEU A 13 3.90 -2.66 -0.32
CA LEU A 13 4.24 -1.64 0.69
C LEU A 13 3.28 -1.70 1.88
N ILE A 14 1.98 -1.76 1.62
CA ILE A 14 0.95 -1.83 2.67
C ILE A 14 1.07 -3.12 3.48
N ASP A 15 1.51 -4.21 2.85
CA ASP A 15 1.69 -5.53 3.45
C ASP A 15 3.02 -5.74 4.16
N ASP A 16 3.87 -4.70 4.23
CA ASP A 16 5.22 -4.77 4.79
C ASP A 16 6.08 -5.88 4.14
N GLU A 17 5.83 -6.17 2.86
CA GLU A 17 6.52 -7.23 2.09
C GLU A 17 7.77 -6.72 1.36
N LEU A 18 7.96 -5.40 1.30
CA LEU A 18 9.10 -4.74 0.66
C LEU A 18 10.31 -4.65 1.59
N SER A 19 11.51 -4.72 1.03
CA SER A 19 12.71 -4.33 1.79
C SER A 19 12.68 -2.82 2.12
N PRO A 20 13.41 -2.34 3.15
CA PRO A 20 13.37 -0.93 3.53
C PRO A 20 13.66 0.04 2.37
N ARG A 21 14.60 -0.33 1.49
CA ARG A 21 14.98 0.49 0.33
C ARG A 21 13.89 0.51 -0.75
N GLU A 22 13.23 -0.61 -0.98
CA GLU A 22 12.10 -0.69 -1.93
C GLU A 22 10.89 0.06 -1.38
N ALA A 23 10.62 -0.07 -0.09
CA ALA A 23 9.54 0.65 0.57
C ALA A 23 9.71 2.17 0.46
N GLU A 24 10.92 2.69 0.73
CA GLU A 24 11.24 4.12 0.54
C GLU A 24 11.03 4.57 -0.91
N HIS A 25 11.46 3.75 -1.87
CA HIS A 25 11.32 4.03 -3.29
C HIS A 25 9.86 4.08 -3.74
N VAL A 26 9.07 3.05 -3.39
CA VAL A 26 7.64 2.96 -3.70
C VAL A 26 6.88 4.11 -3.04
N HIS A 27 7.20 4.42 -1.78
CA HIS A 27 6.60 5.55 -1.09
C HIS A 27 6.90 6.89 -1.79
N ALA A 28 8.13 7.09 -2.25
CA ALA A 28 8.49 8.28 -3.02
C ALA A 28 7.73 8.38 -4.36
N LEU A 29 7.50 7.25 -5.04
CA LEU A 29 6.72 7.19 -6.29
C LEU A 29 5.23 7.48 -6.06
N ILE A 30 4.67 7.02 -4.95
CA ILE A 30 3.28 7.32 -4.55
C ILE A 30 3.12 8.83 -4.37
N GLN A 31 4.04 9.50 -3.67
CA GLN A 31 3.96 10.95 -3.42
C GLN A 31 4.01 11.79 -4.71
N GLN A 32 4.58 11.26 -5.79
CA GLN A 32 4.68 11.98 -7.07
C GLN A 32 3.46 11.80 -7.97
N GLN A 33 2.52 10.92 -7.63
CA GLN A 33 1.41 10.52 -8.50
C GLN A 33 0.07 10.55 -7.77
N GLU A 34 -0.81 11.48 -8.15
CA GLU A 34 -2.11 11.67 -7.48
C GLU A 34 -2.97 10.39 -7.43
N TRP A 35 -3.02 9.65 -8.53
CA TRP A 35 -3.76 8.38 -8.59
C TRP A 35 -3.23 7.35 -7.56
N ALA A 36 -1.92 7.33 -7.34
CA ALA A 36 -1.28 6.37 -6.46
C ALA A 36 -1.51 6.74 -4.99
N GLN A 37 -1.56 8.05 -4.67
CA GLN A 37 -1.92 8.52 -3.33
C GLN A 37 -3.35 8.11 -2.96
N GLN A 38 -4.30 8.32 -3.89
CA GLN A 38 -5.68 7.89 -3.70
C GLN A 38 -5.75 6.37 -3.51
N ARG A 39 -5.08 5.63 -4.39
CA ARG A 39 -5.07 4.17 -4.35
C ARG A 39 -4.46 3.60 -3.06
N TYR A 40 -3.38 4.22 -2.57
CA TYR A 40 -2.74 3.85 -1.32
C TYR A 40 -3.68 4.00 -0.12
N GLU A 41 -4.42 5.11 -0.01
CA GLU A 41 -5.37 5.30 1.10
C GLU A 41 -6.57 4.34 1.00
N GLU A 42 -7.06 4.02 -0.21
CA GLU A 42 -8.09 3.00 -0.41
C GLU A 42 -7.66 1.63 0.13
N LEU A 43 -6.49 1.15 -0.30
CA LEU A 43 -5.96 -0.16 0.08
C LEU A 43 -5.67 -0.23 1.60
N LYS A 44 -5.19 0.88 2.18
CA LYS A 44 -4.96 0.99 3.61
C LYS A 44 -6.25 0.89 4.43
N GLU A 45 -7.33 1.53 3.99
CA GLU A 45 -8.64 1.38 4.64
C GLU A 45 -9.20 -0.04 4.45
N GLN A 46 -9.06 -0.64 3.26
CA GLN A 46 -9.45 -2.03 3.02
C GLN A 46 -8.72 -3.00 3.96
N LYS A 47 -7.40 -2.85 4.13
CA LYS A 47 -6.62 -3.66 5.07
C LYS A 47 -7.08 -3.47 6.51
N LYS A 48 -7.39 -2.25 6.92
CA LYS A 48 -7.95 -1.96 8.25
C LYS A 48 -9.30 -2.64 8.46
N LEU A 49 -10.21 -2.60 7.48
CA LEU A 49 -11.50 -3.29 7.54
C LEU A 49 -11.32 -4.81 7.65
N LEU A 50 -10.41 -5.40 6.88
CA LEU A 50 -10.10 -6.82 6.94
C LEU A 50 -9.53 -7.24 8.29
N LYS A 51 -8.60 -6.46 8.85
CA LYS A 51 -8.02 -6.71 10.18
C LYS A 51 -9.10 -6.66 11.26
N ASN A 52 -9.99 -5.66 11.22
CA ASN A 52 -11.10 -5.54 12.15
C ASN A 52 -12.09 -6.70 12.02
N TYR A 53 -12.40 -7.14 10.79
CA TYR A 53 -13.26 -8.30 10.56
C TYR A 53 -12.63 -9.58 11.12
N TYR A 54 -11.35 -9.80 10.83
CA TYR A 54 -10.61 -10.96 11.34
C TYR A 54 -10.58 -11.01 12.88
N GLN A 55 -10.37 -9.85 13.53
CA GLN A 55 -10.43 -9.76 14.99
C GLN A 55 -11.82 -10.10 15.54
N LYS A 56 -12.90 -9.71 14.86
CA LYS A 56 -14.27 -10.01 15.30
C LYS A 56 -14.63 -11.49 15.23
N ILE A 57 -14.11 -12.23 14.24
CA ILE A 57 -14.42 -13.65 14.07
C ILE A 57 -13.58 -14.58 14.96
N GLN A 58 -12.51 -14.05 15.57
CA GLN A 58 -11.62 -14.80 16.48
C GLN A 58 -12.11 -14.77 17.94
N HIS A 59 -13.16 -13.99 18.25
CA HIS A 59 -13.82 -13.88 19.54
C HIS A 59 -15.25 -14.43 19.47
#